data_AF-A0A1Y2CNU9-F1
#
_entry.id   AF-A0A1Y2CNU9-F1
#
_cell.length_a   1.000
_cell.length_b   1.000
_cell.length_c   1.000
_cell.angle_alpha   90.00
_cell.angle_beta   90.00
_cell.angle_gamma   90.00
#
_symmetry.space_group_name_H-M   'P 1'
#
loop_
_entity.id
_entity.type
_entity.pdbx_description
1 polymer ?
#
loop_
_entity_poly.entity_id
_entity_poly.type
_entity_poly.pdbx_seq_one_letter_code
_entity_poly.pdbx_strand_id
1 'polypeptide(L)'
;MVTSYGAIAGLSFIFGPAPLLWVASNTLSLCVASTILSIVQSLGLYVASFRYVDVNTDAKSQKDGKTASRAPALLAEGGNSGYPFYDFFIGRELNPRIFDFDLKYFCELRPGLIGWTLLNAANAVKQGVSVAGENTDDWGLIGSSISNSMWLVLVFQLYYVVDALWYEEAILTTMDLTTDGFGFMLNFGDLVWVPFTYTLQSKYLAMFPINLSAPAFAALIGLKLFGLYIFRGSNGQKNAFRTNPDSPECKHLKYLETKSGSKLLITGWWGVARHVNYTGDWLMALSWCLPTGFGSIIPYFYAIYFGILLWHREQRDEHKCKNKYKDDWNRYCEIVKYRFVPGIY
;
A
#
# COMPACT_ATOMS: atom_id res chain seq x y z
N MET A 1 -3.01 13.46 -6.76
CA MET A 1 -2.16 13.77 -5.60
C MET A 1 -2.01 15.27 -5.39
N VAL A 2 -1.33 16.01 -6.29
CA VAL A 2 -1.05 17.46 -6.14
C VAL A 2 -2.33 18.27 -5.91
N THR A 3 -3.37 18.04 -6.71
CA THR A 3 -4.65 18.74 -6.56
C THR A 3 -5.29 18.52 -5.20
N SER A 4 -5.27 17.30 -4.67
CA SER A 4 -5.85 16.96 -3.37
C SER A 4 -5.11 17.66 -2.22
N TYR A 5 -3.78 17.58 -2.20
CA TYR A 5 -2.97 18.26 -1.18
C TYR A 5 -3.04 19.78 -1.30
N GLY A 6 -3.07 20.31 -2.53
CA GLY A 6 -3.27 21.73 -2.79
C GLY A 6 -4.62 22.22 -2.29
N ALA A 7 -5.69 21.45 -2.49
CA ALA A 7 -7.02 21.78 -1.95
C ALA A 7 -7.03 21.75 -0.42
N ILE A 8 -6.41 20.75 0.22
CA ILE A 8 -6.30 20.68 1.69
C ILE A 8 -5.53 21.88 2.24
N ALA A 9 -4.39 22.23 1.63
CA ALA A 9 -3.59 23.37 2.03
C ALA A 9 -4.35 24.69 1.83
N GLY A 10 -5.05 24.85 0.70
CA GLY A 10 -5.88 26.02 0.42
C GLY A 10 -7.03 26.18 1.41
N LEU A 11 -7.74 25.08 1.74
CA LEU A 11 -8.78 25.10 2.77
C LEU A 11 -8.21 25.44 4.15
N SER A 12 -7.03 24.92 4.50
CA SER A 12 -6.37 25.21 5.78
C SER A 12 -5.86 26.66 5.85
N PHE A 13 -5.50 27.25 4.71
CA PHE A 13 -5.13 28.66 4.62
C PHE A 13 -6.34 29.58 4.80
N ILE A 14 -7.49 29.23 4.21
CA ILE A 14 -8.72 30.05 4.26
C ILE A 14 -9.43 29.92 5.60
N PHE A 15 -9.55 28.71 6.13
CA PHE A 15 -10.38 28.41 7.31
C PHE A 15 -9.55 28.12 8.57
N GLY A 16 -8.23 28.34 8.52
CA GLY A 16 -7.32 28.01 9.62
C GLY A 16 -7.27 26.51 9.91
N PRO A 17 -6.93 26.11 11.15
CA PRO A 17 -6.79 24.69 11.51
C PRO A 17 -8.13 23.95 11.63
N ALA A 18 -9.26 24.66 11.63
CA ALA A 18 -10.59 24.11 11.93
C ALA A 18 -10.99 22.89 11.08
N PRO A 19 -10.78 22.84 9.74
CA PRO A 19 -11.12 21.66 8.95
C PRO A 19 -10.35 20.40 9.38
N LEU A 20 -9.05 20.54 9.64
CA LEU A 20 -8.19 19.43 10.07
C LEU A 20 -8.50 18.99 11.50
N LEU A 21 -8.79 19.93 12.40
CA LEU A 21 -9.26 19.63 13.76
C LEU A 21 -10.59 18.87 13.75
N TRP A 22 -11.51 19.24 12.87
CA TRP A 22 -12.78 18.53 12.71
C TRP A 22 -12.55 17.08 12.27
N VAL A 23 -11.67 16.86 11.28
CA VAL A 23 -11.31 15.51 10.82
C VAL A 23 -10.70 14.67 11.96
N ALA A 24 -9.76 15.25 12.71
CA ALA A 24 -9.11 14.56 13.83
C ALA A 24 -10.06 14.27 15.01
N SER A 25 -11.12 15.06 15.16
CA SER A 25 -12.13 14.88 16.21
C SER A 25 -13.21 13.87 15.79
N ASN A 26 -13.46 13.73 14.49
CA ASN A 26 -14.50 12.86 13.93
C ASN A 26 -13.95 11.57 13.32
N THR A 27 -12.70 11.18 13.63
CA THR A 27 -12.07 9.98 13.04
C THR A 27 -12.88 8.70 13.25
N LEU A 28 -13.54 8.52 14.41
CA LEU A 28 -14.40 7.36 14.65
C LEU A 28 -15.64 7.38 13.76
N SER A 29 -16.32 8.52 13.69
CA SER A 29 -17.50 8.71 12.83
C SER A 29 -17.16 8.50 11.35
N LEU A 30 -16.00 9.00 10.90
CA LEU A 30 -15.48 8.78 9.56
C LEU A 30 -15.18 7.29 9.31
N CYS A 31 -14.59 6.57 10.27
CA CYS A 31 -14.36 5.13 10.15
C CYS A 31 -15.65 4.32 10.03
N VAL A 32 -16.67 4.66 10.84
CA VAL A 32 -18.00 4.03 10.77
C VAL A 32 -18.66 4.34 9.43
N ALA A 33 -18.62 5.59 8.98
CA ALA A 33 -19.16 6.00 7.67
C ALA A 33 -18.46 5.26 6.52
N SER A 34 -17.13 5.18 6.51
CA SER A 34 -16.37 4.42 5.52
C SER A 34 -16.69 2.92 5.57
N THR A 35 -16.94 2.36 6.76
CA THR A 35 -17.37 0.96 6.92
C THR A 35 -18.72 0.74 6.27
N ILE A 36 -19.71 1.58 6.56
CA ILE A 36 -21.04 1.50 5.93
C ILE A 36 -20.92 1.66 4.41
N LEU A 37 -20.15 2.63 3.94
CA LEU A 37 -19.88 2.85 2.52
C LEU A 37 -19.28 1.60 1.88
N SER A 38 -18.29 0.97 2.51
CA SER A 38 -17.65 -0.24 1.99
C SER A 38 -18.64 -1.41 1.87
N ILE A 39 -19.54 -1.59 2.84
CA ILE A 39 -20.59 -2.62 2.80
C ILE A 39 -21.56 -2.34 1.65
N VAL A 40 -22.07 -1.12 1.55
CA VAL A 40 -23.04 -0.73 0.51
C VAL A 40 -22.44 -0.84 -0.88
N GLN A 41 -21.22 -0.33 -1.07
CA GLN A 41 -20.50 -0.43 -2.34
C GLN A 41 -20.25 -1.88 -2.72
N SER A 42 -19.80 -2.72 -1.79
CA SER A 42 -19.55 -4.14 -2.07
C SER A 42 -20.84 -4.93 -2.36
N LEU A 43 -21.97 -4.58 -1.76
CA LEU A 43 -23.28 -5.13 -2.14
C LEU A 43 -23.64 -4.73 -3.57
N GLY A 44 -23.44 -3.46 -3.92
CA GLY A 44 -23.61 -2.96 -5.28
C GLY A 44 -22.73 -3.67 -6.30
N LEU A 45 -21.44 -3.87 -5.98
CA LEU A 45 -20.49 -4.61 -6.81
C LEU A 45 -20.92 -6.07 -6.99
N TYR A 46 -21.37 -6.72 -5.92
CA TYR A 46 -21.85 -8.10 -5.98
C TYR A 46 -23.07 -8.24 -6.90
N VAL A 47 -24.09 -7.39 -6.72
CA VAL A 47 -25.30 -7.39 -7.57
C VAL A 47 -24.94 -7.04 -9.02
N ALA A 48 -24.09 -6.03 -9.22
CA ALA A 48 -23.68 -5.60 -10.54
C ALA A 48 -22.88 -6.70 -11.28
N SER A 49 -22.17 -7.58 -10.58
CA SER A 49 -21.37 -8.65 -11.21
C SER A 49 -22.19 -9.63 -12.06
N PHE A 50 -23.50 -9.70 -11.88
CA PHE A 50 -24.40 -10.54 -12.68
C PHE A 50 -24.85 -9.88 -14.00
N ARG A 51 -24.41 -8.64 -14.27
CA ARG A 51 -24.75 -7.91 -15.48
C ARG A 51 -23.95 -8.39 -16.70
N TYR A 52 -24.51 -8.11 -17.88
CA TYR A 52 -23.76 -8.14 -19.13
C TYR A 52 -23.15 -6.76 -19.37
N VAL A 53 -21.87 -6.75 -19.74
CA VAL A 53 -21.09 -5.55 -20.07
C VAL A 53 -20.79 -5.52 -21.56
N ASP A 54 -20.72 -4.30 -22.11
CA ASP A 54 -20.32 -4.10 -23.49
C ASP A 54 -18.82 -4.36 -23.61
N VAL A 55 -18.44 -5.31 -24.46
CA VAL A 55 -17.03 -5.63 -24.71
C VAL A 55 -16.56 -4.75 -25.85
N ASN A 56 -15.58 -3.88 -25.57
CA ASN A 56 -14.89 -3.15 -26.62
C ASN A 56 -14.22 -4.17 -27.55
N THR A 57 -14.64 -4.17 -28.81
CA THR A 57 -13.99 -4.92 -29.86
C THR A 57 -12.57 -4.38 -30.05
N ASP A 58 -11.56 -5.26 -30.05
CA ASP A 58 -10.18 -4.91 -30.34
C ASP A 58 -10.10 -4.05 -31.62
N ALA A 59 -9.08 -3.19 -31.74
CA ALA A 59 -8.91 -2.29 -32.89
C ALA A 59 -8.98 -2.98 -34.27
N LYS A 60 -8.68 -4.28 -34.31
CA LYS A 60 -8.82 -5.14 -35.50
C LYS A 60 -10.29 -5.49 -35.79
N SER A 61 -11.07 -5.79 -34.76
CA SER A 61 -12.50 -6.11 -34.84
C SER A 61 -13.37 -4.88 -35.11
N GLN A 62 -12.95 -3.68 -34.66
CA GLN A 62 -13.59 -2.42 -35.06
C GLN A 62 -13.39 -2.10 -36.55
N LYS A 63 -12.21 -2.39 -37.11
CA LYS A 63 -11.94 -2.25 -38.56
C LYS A 63 -12.81 -3.17 -39.42
N ASP A 64 -13.22 -4.31 -38.89
CA ASP A 64 -14.11 -5.27 -39.57
C ASP A 64 -15.61 -4.93 -39.41
N GLY A 65 -15.95 -3.75 -38.90
CA GLY A 65 -17.34 -3.28 -38.79
C GLY A 65 -18.18 -4.01 -37.74
N LYS A 66 -17.56 -4.75 -36.81
CA LYS A 66 -18.27 -5.46 -35.74
C LYS A 66 -18.62 -4.49 -34.61
N THR A 67 -19.92 -4.30 -34.39
CA THR A 67 -20.48 -3.55 -33.25
C THR A 67 -20.17 -4.22 -31.91
N ALA A 68 -20.19 -3.43 -30.83
CA ALA A 68 -19.99 -3.90 -29.46
C ALA A 68 -20.87 -5.13 -29.15
N SER A 69 -20.24 -6.20 -28.69
CA SER A 69 -20.92 -7.42 -28.24
C SER A 69 -21.08 -7.40 -26.72
N ARG A 70 -22.25 -7.81 -26.22
CA ARG A 70 -22.48 -7.96 -24.78
C ARG A 70 -21.99 -9.31 -24.29
N ALA A 71 -21.13 -9.31 -23.27
CA ALA A 71 -20.64 -10.52 -22.59
C ALA A 71 -20.89 -10.40 -21.08
N PRO A 72 -20.95 -11.51 -20.34
CA PRO A 72 -20.92 -11.44 -18.88
C PRO A 72 -19.66 -10.71 -18.40
N ALA A 73 -19.75 -10.03 -17.25
CA ALA A 73 -18.61 -9.36 -16.64
C ALA A 73 -17.44 -10.33 -16.44
N LEU A 74 -16.20 -9.84 -16.62
CA LEU A 74 -15.01 -10.65 -16.39
C LEU A 74 -14.91 -10.97 -14.89
N LEU A 75 -15.02 -12.24 -14.55
CA LEU A 75 -15.01 -12.70 -13.17
C LEU A 75 -13.59 -13.07 -12.72
N ALA A 76 -13.30 -12.80 -11.45
CA ALA A 76 -12.11 -13.31 -10.79
C ALA A 76 -12.25 -14.81 -10.54
N GLU A 77 -11.15 -15.56 -10.68
CA GLU A 77 -11.15 -17.01 -10.50
C GLU A 77 -11.59 -17.41 -9.09
N GLY A 78 -11.07 -16.72 -8.07
CA GLY A 78 -11.45 -16.93 -6.67
C GLY A 78 -12.84 -16.38 -6.31
N GLY A 79 -13.47 -15.60 -7.20
CA GLY A 79 -14.74 -14.92 -6.96
C GLY A 79 -15.97 -15.66 -7.47
N ASN A 80 -15.82 -16.86 -8.04
CA ASN A 80 -16.92 -17.59 -8.67
C ASN A 80 -17.07 -19.00 -8.08
N SER A 81 -17.06 -19.10 -6.75
CA SER A 81 -17.10 -20.37 -6.02
C SER A 81 -18.49 -21.02 -5.96
N GLY A 82 -19.55 -20.24 -6.22
CA GLY A 82 -20.93 -20.67 -6.04
C GLY A 82 -21.45 -20.49 -4.61
N TYR A 83 -20.61 -20.07 -3.67
CA TYR A 83 -21.01 -19.72 -2.30
C TYR A 83 -21.22 -18.20 -2.16
N PRO A 84 -22.46 -17.70 -2.05
CA PRO A 84 -22.75 -16.27 -2.14
C PRO A 84 -21.99 -15.38 -1.15
N PHE A 85 -21.88 -15.81 0.12
CA PHE A 85 -21.16 -15.04 1.15
C PHE A 85 -19.66 -14.92 0.88
N TYR A 86 -19.05 -16.00 0.37
CA TYR A 86 -17.62 -16.00 0.03
C TYR A 86 -17.36 -15.15 -1.23
N ASP A 87 -18.20 -15.31 -2.25
CA ASP A 87 -18.12 -14.53 -3.49
C ASP A 87 -18.38 -13.03 -3.25
N PHE A 88 -19.23 -12.68 -2.28
CA PHE A 88 -19.38 -11.30 -1.80
C PHE A 88 -18.12 -10.78 -1.11
N PHE A 89 -17.51 -11.62 -0.26
CA PHE A 89 -16.32 -11.26 0.51
C PHE A 89 -15.11 -11.02 -0.39
N ILE A 90 -14.78 -11.99 -1.26
CA ILE A 90 -13.62 -11.90 -2.17
C ILE A 90 -13.92 -11.02 -3.39
N GLY A 91 -15.17 -11.02 -3.86
CA GLY A 91 -15.60 -10.25 -5.03
C GLY A 91 -15.67 -11.11 -6.28
N ARG A 92 -16.79 -10.99 -7.00
CA ARG A 92 -17.05 -11.75 -8.24
C ARG A 92 -16.34 -11.15 -9.45
N GLU A 93 -16.53 -9.85 -9.68
CA GLU A 93 -15.97 -9.14 -10.84
C GLU A 93 -14.51 -8.77 -10.60
N LEU A 94 -13.65 -9.00 -11.60
CA LEU A 94 -12.20 -8.78 -11.50
C LEU A 94 -11.89 -7.29 -11.32
N ASN A 95 -12.35 -6.46 -12.26
CA ASN A 95 -12.11 -5.01 -12.33
C ASN A 95 -13.40 -4.27 -12.71
N PRO A 96 -14.28 -3.99 -11.75
CA PRO A 96 -15.55 -3.31 -12.01
C PRO A 96 -15.34 -1.86 -12.43
N ARG A 97 -16.03 -1.46 -13.50
CA ARG A 97 -15.89 -0.15 -14.12
C ARG A 97 -17.20 0.61 -14.23
N ILE A 98 -17.12 1.92 -14.03
CA ILE A 98 -18.16 2.89 -14.38
C ILE A 98 -17.61 3.71 -15.54
N PHE A 99 -18.08 3.46 -16.76
CA PHE A 99 -17.43 3.93 -17.99
C PHE A 99 -15.94 3.50 -18.01
N ASP A 100 -15.01 4.44 -18.17
CA ASP A 100 -13.56 4.15 -18.17
C ASP A 100 -12.95 4.15 -16.76
N PHE A 101 -13.74 4.42 -15.72
CA PHE A 101 -13.28 4.51 -14.34
C PHE A 101 -13.22 3.15 -13.67
N ASP A 102 -12.00 2.68 -13.38
CA ASP A 102 -11.75 1.43 -12.65
C ASP A 102 -11.86 1.66 -11.15
N LEU A 103 -12.91 1.10 -10.54
CA LEU A 103 -13.22 1.30 -9.12
C LEU A 103 -12.16 0.67 -8.23
N LYS A 104 -11.63 -0.49 -8.61
CA LYS A 104 -10.65 -1.23 -7.83
C LYS A 104 -9.34 -0.47 -7.73
N TYR A 105 -8.80 -0.14 -8.90
CA TYR A 105 -7.58 0.66 -9.00
C TYR A 105 -7.73 2.02 -8.32
N PHE A 106 -8.89 2.66 -8.45
CA PHE A 106 -9.15 3.92 -7.76
C PHE A 106 -9.11 3.76 -6.24
N CYS A 107 -9.85 2.80 -5.68
CA CYS A 107 -9.93 2.57 -4.23
C CYS A 107 -8.58 2.23 -3.61
N GLU A 108 -7.81 1.36 -4.25
CA GLU A 108 -6.48 0.90 -3.82
C GLU A 108 -5.53 2.09 -3.56
N LEU A 109 -5.54 3.09 -4.45
CA LEU A 109 -4.53 4.15 -4.45
C LEU A 109 -5.02 5.50 -3.95
N ARG A 110 -6.26 5.89 -4.26
CA ARG A 110 -6.72 7.27 -4.09
C ARG A 110 -7.30 7.50 -2.70
N PRO A 111 -8.55 7.09 -2.39
CA PRO A 111 -9.17 7.41 -1.10
C PRO A 111 -8.44 6.77 0.08
N GLY A 112 -7.87 5.56 -0.09
CA GLY A 112 -7.13 4.86 0.96
C GLY A 112 -5.82 5.58 1.34
N LEU A 113 -4.86 5.64 0.41
CA LEU A 113 -3.52 6.19 0.70
C LEU A 113 -3.52 7.72 0.90
N ILE A 114 -4.31 8.48 0.14
CA ILE A 114 -4.41 9.94 0.36
C ILE A 114 -5.19 10.22 1.65
N GLY A 115 -6.23 9.43 1.96
CA GLY A 115 -6.97 9.51 3.21
C GLY A 115 -6.08 9.26 4.42
N TRP A 116 -5.17 8.28 4.34
CA TRP A 116 -4.17 7.99 5.37
C TRP A 116 -3.32 9.23 5.70
N THR A 117 -2.69 9.86 4.71
CA THR A 117 -1.83 11.03 4.95
C THR A 117 -2.60 12.27 5.39
N LEU A 118 -3.85 12.42 4.94
CA LEU A 118 -4.75 13.48 5.43
C LEU A 118 -5.08 13.30 6.91
N LEU A 119 -5.47 12.09 7.33
CA LEU A 119 -5.73 11.78 8.74
C LEU A 119 -4.49 11.99 9.61
N ASN A 120 -3.31 11.64 9.09
CA ASN A 120 -2.04 11.94 9.75
C ASN A 120 -1.82 13.45 9.95
N ALA A 121 -2.03 14.26 8.91
CA ALA A 121 -1.92 15.72 9.01
C ALA A 121 -2.93 16.28 10.01
N ALA A 122 -4.16 15.77 9.99
CA ALA A 122 -5.20 16.15 10.95
C ALA A 122 -4.79 15.85 12.40
N ASN A 123 -4.25 14.67 12.67
CA ASN A 123 -3.73 14.29 13.99
C ASN A 123 -2.56 15.18 14.42
N ALA A 124 -1.67 15.54 13.52
CA ALA A 124 -0.55 16.44 13.82
C ALA A 124 -1.02 17.86 14.14
N VAL A 125 -1.97 18.41 13.39
CA VAL A 125 -2.58 19.71 13.72
C VAL A 125 -3.28 19.66 15.06
N LYS A 126 -4.00 18.57 15.36
CA LYS A 126 -4.61 18.36 16.68
C LYS A 126 -3.57 18.37 17.80
N GLN A 127 -2.44 17.69 17.61
CA GLN A 127 -1.31 17.76 18.54
C GLN A 127 -0.83 19.20 18.73
N GLY A 128 -0.48 19.86 17.63
CA GLY A 128 0.08 21.21 17.64
C GLY A 128 -0.83 22.22 18.33
N VAL A 129 -2.13 22.20 18.02
CA VAL A 129 -3.13 23.07 18.68
C VAL A 129 -3.28 22.74 20.17
N SER A 130 -3.33 21.45 20.54
CA SER A 130 -3.46 21.08 21.96
C SER A 130 -2.28 21.55 22.83
N VAL A 131 -1.07 21.63 22.24
CA VAL A 131 0.15 22.07 22.91
C VAL A 131 0.31 23.59 22.83
N ALA A 132 -0.04 24.21 21.70
CA ALA A 132 0.02 25.66 21.47
C ALA A 132 -1.08 26.45 22.21
N GLY A 133 -2.19 25.79 22.56
CA GLY A 133 -3.40 26.39 23.12
C GLY A 133 -4.60 26.22 22.19
N GLU A 134 -5.75 25.82 22.74
CA GLU A 134 -6.92 25.36 21.97
C GLU A 134 -7.55 26.41 21.03
N ASN A 135 -7.25 27.70 21.22
CA ASN A 135 -7.75 28.80 20.41
C ASN A 135 -6.71 29.36 19.41
N THR A 136 -5.57 28.68 19.25
CA THR A 136 -4.49 29.14 18.38
C THR A 136 -4.80 28.83 16.91
N ASP A 137 -4.73 29.85 16.07
CA ASP A 137 -4.77 29.78 14.60
C ASP A 137 -3.42 30.11 13.94
N ASP A 138 -2.42 30.50 14.74
CA ASP A 138 -1.04 30.73 14.28
C ASP A 138 -0.35 29.42 13.88
N TRP A 139 -0.24 29.21 12.57
CA TRP A 139 0.42 28.05 11.98
C TRP A 139 1.90 27.91 12.36
N GLY A 140 2.60 29.01 12.65
CA GLY A 140 3.98 28.97 13.12
C GLY A 140 4.07 28.40 14.54
N LEU A 141 3.16 28.80 15.41
CA LEU A 141 3.08 28.28 16.78
C LEU A 141 2.57 26.82 16.80
N ILE A 142 1.55 26.49 16.00
CA ILE A 142 1.04 25.12 15.84
C ILE A 142 2.16 24.21 15.35
N GLY A 143 2.88 24.62 14.29
CA GLY A 143 3.95 23.82 13.69
C GLY A 143 5.12 23.57 14.64
N SER A 144 5.54 24.58 15.41
CA SER A 144 6.61 24.45 16.40
C SER A 144 6.21 23.65 17.65
N SER A 145 4.90 23.54 17.90
CA SER A 145 4.34 22.74 19.01
C SER A 145 4.15 21.25 18.65
N ILE A 146 4.33 20.87 17.37
CA ILE A 146 4.32 19.47 16.95
C ILE A 146 5.63 18.80 17.36
N SER A 147 5.51 17.68 18.07
CA SER A 147 6.64 16.88 18.55
C SER A 147 7.50 16.33 17.42
N ASN A 148 8.80 16.14 17.69
CA ASN A 148 9.73 15.63 16.67
C ASN A 148 9.40 14.19 16.22
N SER A 149 8.80 13.36 17.09
CA SER A 149 8.34 12.02 16.75
C SER A 149 7.18 12.04 15.77
N MET A 150 6.23 12.97 15.93
CA MET A 150 5.12 13.16 14.99
C MET A 150 5.66 13.52 13.61
N TRP A 151 6.62 14.47 13.54
CA TRP A 151 7.25 14.83 12.27
C TRP A 151 7.94 13.65 11.58
N LEU A 152 8.61 12.75 12.33
CA LEU A 152 9.16 11.52 11.74
C LEU A 152 8.07 10.65 11.13
N VAL A 153 6.98 10.38 11.87
CA VAL A 153 5.86 9.56 11.37
C VAL A 153 5.26 10.17 10.10
N LEU A 154 4.97 11.48 10.13
CA LEU A 154 4.42 12.20 8.98
C LEU A 154 5.32 12.08 7.76
N VAL A 155 6.61 12.40 7.88
CA VAL A 155 7.55 12.39 6.76
C VAL A 155 7.75 10.97 6.24
N PHE A 156 7.91 9.99 7.12
CA PHE A 156 8.17 8.60 6.71
C PHE A 156 6.99 7.98 5.96
N GLN A 157 5.76 8.24 6.43
CA GLN A 157 4.54 7.71 5.83
C GLN A 157 4.13 8.52 4.59
N LEU A 158 4.27 9.86 4.61
CA LEU A 158 4.02 10.70 3.44
C LEU A 158 4.98 10.33 2.29
N TYR A 159 6.26 10.13 2.58
CA TYR A 159 7.20 9.65 1.58
C TYR A 159 6.70 8.35 0.97
N TYR A 160 6.31 7.36 1.78
CA TYR A 160 5.83 6.06 1.27
C TYR A 160 4.60 6.19 0.37
N VAL A 161 3.65 7.06 0.72
CA VAL A 161 2.45 7.30 -0.11
C VAL A 161 2.79 8.04 -1.41
N VAL A 162 3.64 9.06 -1.36
CA VAL A 162 4.11 9.77 -2.56
C VAL A 162 4.86 8.82 -3.48
N ASP A 163 5.71 7.98 -2.89
CA ASP A 163 6.50 6.96 -3.56
C ASP A 163 5.61 5.90 -4.24
N ALA A 164 4.52 5.45 -3.60
CA ALA A 164 3.52 4.58 -4.21
C ALA A 164 2.76 5.26 -5.37
N LEU A 165 2.34 6.52 -5.18
CA LEU A 165 1.61 7.28 -6.19
C LEU A 165 2.49 7.69 -7.39
N TRP A 166 3.80 7.84 -7.19
CA TRP A 166 4.75 8.14 -8.26
C TRP A 166 5.05 6.91 -9.12
N TYR A 167 5.12 5.72 -8.51
CA TYR A 167 5.36 4.45 -9.18
C TYR A 167 4.08 3.64 -9.36
N GLU A 168 2.99 4.33 -9.67
CA GLU A 168 1.66 3.79 -9.80
C GLU A 168 1.55 2.63 -10.81
N GLU A 169 2.32 2.68 -11.90
CA GLU A 169 2.39 1.60 -12.90
C GLU A 169 2.80 0.25 -12.30
N ALA A 170 3.64 0.25 -11.26
CA ALA A 170 4.07 -0.99 -10.60
C ALA A 170 2.90 -1.69 -9.89
N ILE A 171 1.92 -0.92 -9.40
CA ILE A 171 0.76 -1.45 -8.67
C ILE A 171 -0.19 -2.19 -9.60
N LEU A 172 -0.26 -1.82 -10.88
CA LEU A 172 -1.04 -2.53 -11.91
C LEU A 172 -0.62 -3.99 -12.12
N THR A 173 0.56 -4.39 -11.62
CA THR A 173 1.07 -5.75 -11.71
C THR A 173 0.84 -6.60 -10.46
N THR A 174 0.19 -6.03 -9.44
CA THR A 174 -0.10 -6.71 -8.16
C THR A 174 -1.20 -7.75 -8.31
N MET A 175 -1.25 -8.72 -7.39
CA MET A 175 -2.30 -9.74 -7.39
C MET A 175 -3.68 -9.13 -7.14
N ASP A 176 -3.74 -8.10 -6.30
CA ASP A 176 -4.99 -7.39 -6.02
C ASP A 176 -5.62 -6.90 -7.34
N LEU A 177 -4.86 -6.30 -8.26
CA LEU A 177 -5.40 -5.83 -9.54
C LEU A 177 -5.54 -6.89 -10.65
N THR A 178 -4.62 -7.85 -10.70
CA THR A 178 -4.53 -8.78 -11.84
C THR A 178 -5.29 -10.09 -11.66
N THR A 179 -5.54 -10.52 -10.42
CA THR A 179 -6.11 -11.85 -10.14
C THR A 179 -7.32 -11.83 -9.23
N ASP A 180 -7.29 -11.00 -8.19
CA ASP A 180 -8.31 -11.06 -7.14
C ASP A 180 -9.58 -10.33 -7.61
N GLY A 181 -10.74 -10.64 -7.05
CA GLY A 181 -11.98 -9.89 -7.34
C GLY A 181 -12.06 -8.59 -6.55
N PHE A 182 -12.95 -7.67 -6.90
CA PHE A 182 -13.20 -6.47 -6.08
C PHE A 182 -14.46 -6.65 -5.22
N GLY A 183 -14.29 -7.31 -4.08
CA GLY A 183 -15.35 -7.61 -3.11
C GLY A 183 -15.26 -6.79 -1.83
N PHE A 184 -15.95 -7.24 -0.78
CA PHE A 184 -15.91 -6.58 0.53
C PHE A 184 -14.52 -6.53 1.14
N MET A 185 -13.71 -7.59 1.03
CA MET A 185 -12.38 -7.67 1.62
C MET A 185 -11.46 -6.55 1.13
N LEU A 186 -11.28 -6.42 -0.19
CA LEU A 186 -10.43 -5.37 -0.77
C LEU A 186 -11.03 -3.99 -0.56
N ASN A 187 -12.33 -3.82 -0.81
CA ASN A 187 -12.97 -2.52 -0.66
C ASN A 187 -12.92 -1.99 0.79
N PHE A 188 -13.15 -2.85 1.78
CA PHE A 188 -12.96 -2.51 3.19
C PHE A 188 -11.48 -2.28 3.53
N GLY A 189 -10.59 -3.10 2.97
CA GLY A 189 -9.14 -2.93 3.07
C GLY A 189 -8.71 -1.51 2.66
N ASP A 190 -9.13 -1.09 1.48
CA ASP A 190 -8.78 0.19 0.86
C ASP A 190 -9.39 1.39 1.61
N LEU A 191 -10.70 1.35 1.85
CA LEU A 191 -11.46 2.50 2.35
C LEU A 191 -11.43 2.64 3.87
N VAL A 192 -11.16 1.55 4.60
CA VAL A 192 -11.25 1.52 6.06
C VAL A 192 -9.94 1.08 6.68
N TRP A 193 -9.46 -0.12 6.34
CA TRP A 193 -8.32 -0.71 7.03
C TRP A 193 -7.07 0.17 6.89
N VAL A 194 -6.66 0.49 5.67
CA VAL A 194 -5.47 1.30 5.39
C VAL A 194 -5.53 2.66 6.10
N PRO A 195 -6.52 3.55 5.84
CA PRO A 195 -6.51 4.89 6.43
C PRO A 195 -6.66 4.88 7.95
N PHE A 196 -7.49 4.01 8.55
CA PHE A 196 -7.77 4.10 9.99
C PHE A 196 -6.83 3.26 10.87
N THR A 197 -6.12 2.28 10.31
CA THR A 197 -5.11 1.51 11.07
C THR A 197 -3.69 2.00 10.82
N TYR A 198 -3.36 2.51 9.63
CA TYR A 198 -1.99 2.98 9.34
C TYR A 198 -1.73 4.38 9.92
N THR A 199 -2.77 5.05 10.42
CA THR A 199 -2.71 6.33 11.15
C THR A 199 -2.56 6.16 12.66
N LEU A 200 -2.51 4.93 13.19
CA LEU A 200 -2.50 4.71 14.64
C LEU A 200 -1.32 5.39 15.34
N GLN A 201 -0.16 5.50 14.68
CA GLN A 201 1.02 6.15 15.23
C GLN A 201 0.80 7.66 15.39
N SER A 202 0.30 8.34 14.35
CA SER A 202 -0.01 9.77 14.43
C SER A 202 -1.18 10.02 15.40
N LYS A 203 -2.19 9.15 15.42
CA LYS A 203 -3.31 9.25 16.35
C LYS A 203 -2.84 9.13 17.80
N TYR A 204 -1.97 8.16 18.09
CA TYR A 204 -1.38 7.98 19.42
C TYR A 204 -0.57 9.21 19.83
N LEU A 205 0.32 9.70 18.96
CA LEU A 205 1.14 10.87 19.24
C LEU A 205 0.30 12.14 19.43
N ALA A 206 -0.83 12.28 18.76
CA ALA A 206 -1.75 13.40 18.98
C ALA A 206 -2.32 13.46 20.40
N MET A 207 -2.40 12.32 21.10
CA MET A 207 -2.85 12.23 22.50
C MET A 207 -1.67 12.20 23.48
N PHE A 208 -0.54 11.62 23.07
CA PHE A 208 0.65 11.46 23.88
C PHE A 208 1.87 11.99 23.12
N PRO A 209 2.10 13.33 23.13
CA PRO A 209 3.24 13.92 22.44
C PRO A 209 4.56 13.42 23.03
N ILE A 210 5.47 12.96 22.17
CA ILE A 210 6.77 12.41 22.58
C ILE A 210 7.88 13.17 21.85
N ASN A 211 8.82 13.74 22.60
CA ASN A 211 10.05 14.27 22.03
C ASN A 211 11.19 13.29 22.24
N LEU A 212 11.75 12.82 21.14
CA LEU A 212 12.88 11.90 21.09
C LEU A 212 14.18 12.64 21.37
N SER A 213 15.12 11.96 22.01
CA SER A 213 16.51 12.43 22.10
C SER A 213 17.15 12.45 20.71
N ALA A 214 18.15 13.32 20.50
CA ALA A 214 18.85 13.41 19.22
C ALA A 214 19.41 12.06 18.71
N PRO A 215 20.01 11.20 19.56
CA PRO A 215 20.44 9.88 19.13
C PRO A 215 19.30 8.97 18.67
N ALA A 216 18.18 8.95 19.41
CA ALA A 216 17.02 8.14 19.04
C ALA A 216 16.41 8.62 17.71
N PHE A 217 16.27 9.95 17.56
CA PHE A 217 15.80 10.57 16.33
C PHE A 217 16.68 10.20 15.12
N ALA A 218 18.00 10.32 15.26
CA ALA A 218 18.95 9.96 14.21
C ALA A 218 18.94 8.45 13.90
N ALA A 219 18.84 7.60 14.92
CA ALA A 219 18.76 6.15 14.73
C ALA A 219 17.51 5.73 13.95
N LEU A 220 16.37 6.37 14.19
CA LEU A 220 15.13 6.09 13.47
C LEU A 220 15.17 6.55 12.02
N ILE A 221 15.81 7.69 11.73
CA ILE A 221 16.11 8.10 10.35
C ILE A 221 17.02 7.06 9.69
N GLY A 222 18.08 6.63 10.37
CA GLY A 222 18.98 5.58 9.88
C GLY A 222 18.22 4.29 9.54
N LEU A 223 17.32 3.84 10.43
CA LEU A 223 16.50 2.66 10.22
C LEU A 223 15.57 2.81 9.00
N LYS A 224 14.88 3.95 8.88
CA LYS A 224 14.01 4.24 7.72
C LYS A 224 14.80 4.22 6.42
N LEU A 225 15.94 4.92 6.37
CA LEU A 225 16.78 5.01 5.17
C LEU A 225 17.39 3.66 4.81
N PHE A 226 17.79 2.86 5.80
CA PHE A 226 18.30 1.51 5.58
C PHE A 226 17.22 0.58 5.00
N GLY A 227 16.01 0.59 5.58
CA GLY A 227 14.88 -0.15 5.03
C GLY A 227 14.54 0.29 3.60
N LEU A 228 14.54 1.61 3.35
CA LEU A 228 14.30 2.18 2.03
C LEU A 228 15.37 1.78 1.01
N TYR A 229 16.65 1.79 1.41
CA TYR A 229 17.77 1.38 0.57
C TYR A 229 17.61 -0.07 0.12
N ILE A 230 17.25 -0.98 1.04
CA ILE A 230 16.96 -2.38 0.71
C ILE A 230 15.75 -2.47 -0.21
N PHE A 231 14.63 -1.84 0.14
CA PHE A 231 13.37 -1.94 -0.59
C PHE A 231 13.46 -1.39 -2.01
N ARG A 232 13.98 -0.17 -2.17
CA ARG A 232 14.15 0.46 -3.50
C ARG A 232 15.33 -0.13 -4.26
N GLY A 233 16.44 -0.47 -3.60
CA GLY A 233 17.59 -1.10 -4.24
C GLY A 233 17.25 -2.46 -4.85
N SER A 234 16.54 -3.31 -4.10
CA SER A 234 16.14 -4.64 -4.59
C SER A 234 15.11 -4.59 -5.71
N ASN A 235 14.07 -3.76 -5.58
CA ASN A 235 13.06 -3.58 -6.63
C ASN A 235 13.65 -2.91 -7.88
N GLY A 236 14.48 -1.87 -7.71
CA GLY A 236 15.19 -1.21 -8.80
C GLY A 236 16.09 -2.18 -9.57
N GLN A 237 16.87 -3.01 -8.86
CA GLN A 237 17.70 -4.05 -9.47
C GLN A 237 16.86 -5.05 -10.29
N LYS A 238 15.72 -5.51 -9.75
CA LYS A 238 14.80 -6.40 -10.48
C LYS A 238 14.25 -5.73 -11.73
N ASN A 239 13.85 -4.47 -11.63
CA ASN A 239 13.25 -3.74 -12.74
C ASN A 239 14.25 -3.46 -13.87
N ALA A 240 15.45 -2.97 -13.52
CA ALA A 240 16.53 -2.73 -14.46
C ALA A 240 16.90 -4.02 -15.21
N PHE A 241 17.06 -5.13 -14.46
CA PHE A 241 17.37 -6.43 -15.05
C PHE A 241 16.28 -6.93 -15.99
N ARG A 242 14.99 -6.78 -15.62
CA ARG A 242 13.87 -7.20 -16.48
C ARG A 242 13.71 -6.33 -17.72
N THR A 243 14.14 -5.07 -17.66
CA THR A 243 14.07 -4.13 -18.78
C THR A 243 15.20 -4.37 -19.77
N ASN A 244 16.44 -4.45 -19.28
CA ASN A 244 17.61 -4.72 -20.12
C ASN A 244 18.69 -5.48 -19.31
N PRO A 245 18.72 -6.82 -19.40
CA PRO A 245 19.72 -7.65 -18.73
C PRO A 245 21.16 -7.33 -19.16
N ASP A 246 21.36 -6.85 -20.39
CA ASP A 246 22.69 -6.60 -20.98
C ASP A 246 23.21 -5.17 -20.71
N SER A 247 22.44 -4.37 -19.98
CA SER A 247 22.84 -3.03 -19.54
C SER A 247 24.10 -3.08 -18.67
N PRO A 248 25.00 -2.06 -18.71
CA PRO A 248 26.21 -2.02 -17.89
C PRO A 248 25.95 -2.21 -16.39
N GLU A 249 24.81 -1.72 -15.90
CA GLU A 249 24.36 -1.85 -14.52
C GLU A 249 23.99 -3.28 -14.13
N CYS A 250 23.58 -4.12 -15.08
CA CYS A 250 23.14 -5.49 -14.83
C CYS A 250 24.16 -6.56 -15.22
N LYS A 251 25.21 -6.22 -15.98
CA LYS A 251 26.23 -7.19 -16.47
C LYS A 251 26.89 -8.03 -15.38
N HIS A 252 27.03 -7.48 -14.18
CA HIS A 252 27.62 -8.18 -13.04
C HIS A 252 26.66 -9.16 -12.36
N LEU A 253 25.36 -9.10 -12.69
CA LEU A 253 24.33 -9.95 -12.11
C LEU A 253 24.26 -11.30 -12.82
N LYS A 254 24.32 -12.37 -12.04
CA LYS A 254 24.10 -13.73 -12.49
C LYS A 254 22.65 -14.12 -12.28
N TYR A 255 22.14 -14.96 -13.18
CA TYR A 255 20.78 -15.48 -13.13
C TYR A 255 20.74 -16.96 -13.48
N LEU A 256 19.69 -17.63 -13.01
CA LEU A 256 19.27 -18.94 -13.47
C LEU A 256 18.22 -18.75 -14.57
N GLU A 257 18.52 -19.25 -15.77
CA GLU A 257 17.53 -19.33 -16.84
C GLU A 257 16.64 -20.55 -16.63
N THR A 258 15.33 -20.32 -16.60
CA THR A 258 14.32 -21.36 -16.42
C THR A 258 13.90 -21.95 -17.76
N LYS A 259 13.36 -23.17 -17.76
CA LYS A 259 12.80 -23.83 -18.93
C LYS A 259 11.66 -23.04 -19.60
N SER A 260 11.00 -22.16 -18.84
CA SER A 260 9.98 -21.24 -19.37
C SER A 260 10.56 -19.96 -20.00
N GLY A 261 11.89 -19.85 -20.14
CA GLY A 261 12.58 -18.66 -20.68
C GLY A 261 12.64 -17.46 -19.72
N SER A 262 12.15 -17.60 -18.50
CA SER A 262 12.26 -16.56 -17.46
C SER A 262 13.63 -16.63 -16.78
N LYS A 263 14.14 -15.47 -16.35
CA LYS A 263 15.46 -15.36 -15.71
C LYS A 263 15.29 -15.01 -14.22
N LEU A 264 15.83 -15.84 -13.33
CA LEU A 264 15.79 -15.66 -11.87
C LEU A 264 17.15 -15.18 -11.36
N LEU A 265 17.21 -13.99 -10.76
CA LEU A 265 18.45 -13.41 -10.24
C LEU A 265 18.98 -14.19 -9.03
N ILE A 266 20.24 -14.64 -9.08
CA ILE A 266 20.92 -15.41 -8.02
C ILE A 266 22.06 -14.64 -7.33
N THR A 267 22.27 -13.37 -7.69
CA THR A 267 23.27 -12.47 -7.09
C THR A 267 22.65 -11.10 -6.82
N GLY A 268 23.39 -10.22 -6.16
CA GLY A 268 22.85 -8.92 -5.73
C GLY A 268 21.83 -9.11 -4.61
N TRP A 269 20.81 -8.26 -4.56
CA TRP A 269 19.75 -8.31 -3.55
C TRP A 269 19.01 -9.65 -3.56
N TRP A 270 18.67 -10.14 -4.76
CA TRP A 270 17.94 -11.39 -4.96
C TRP A 270 18.80 -12.64 -4.77
N GLY A 271 20.12 -12.48 -4.60
CA GLY A 271 21.02 -13.55 -4.15
C GLY A 271 21.16 -13.63 -2.63
N VAL A 272 20.81 -12.57 -1.90
CA VAL A 272 20.89 -12.50 -0.44
C VAL A 272 19.69 -13.19 0.22
N ALA A 273 18.48 -12.88 -0.25
CA ALA A 273 17.24 -13.59 0.09
C ALA A 273 16.24 -13.44 -1.05
N ARG A 274 15.34 -14.42 -1.20
CA ARG A 274 14.36 -14.46 -2.30
C ARG A 274 13.34 -13.32 -2.23
N HIS A 275 13.09 -12.80 -1.04
CA HIS A 275 12.19 -11.68 -0.75
C HIS A 275 12.85 -10.62 0.15
N VAL A 276 14.10 -10.26 -0.14
CA VAL A 276 14.82 -9.22 0.63
C VAL A 276 14.13 -7.86 0.60
N ASN A 277 13.37 -7.58 -0.47
CA ASN A 277 12.54 -6.38 -0.59
C ASN A 277 11.52 -6.29 0.55
N TYR A 278 10.93 -7.41 0.96
CA TYR A 278 9.97 -7.42 2.07
C TYR A 278 10.68 -7.07 3.39
N THR A 279 11.93 -7.49 3.60
CA THR A 279 12.70 -7.09 4.79
C THR A 279 12.91 -5.58 4.83
N GLY A 280 13.25 -4.97 3.70
CA GLY A 280 13.33 -3.51 3.59
C GLY A 280 12.01 -2.82 3.93
N ASP A 281 10.89 -3.37 3.43
CA ASP A 281 9.54 -2.85 3.69
C ASP A 281 9.16 -2.96 5.18
N TRP A 282 9.46 -4.08 5.82
CA TRP A 282 9.18 -4.29 7.24
C TRP A 282 10.04 -3.40 8.15
N LEU A 283 11.31 -3.17 7.81
CA LEU A 283 12.16 -2.21 8.53
C LEU A 283 11.63 -0.79 8.43
N MET A 284 11.10 -0.39 7.27
CA MET A 284 10.37 0.87 7.14
C MET A 284 9.15 0.87 8.05
N ALA A 285 8.32 -0.17 8.06
CA ALA A 285 7.14 -0.26 8.93
C ALA A 285 7.49 -0.10 10.42
N LEU A 286 8.57 -0.75 10.88
CA LEU A 286 9.08 -0.60 12.25
C LEU A 286 9.51 0.84 12.55
N SER A 287 10.18 1.51 11.61
CA SER A 287 10.60 2.91 11.76
C SER A 287 9.43 3.88 11.92
N TRP A 288 8.21 3.51 11.52
CA TRP A 288 7.01 4.33 11.72
C TRP A 288 6.43 4.14 13.12
N CYS A 289 6.59 2.97 13.71
CA CYS A 289 6.02 2.62 15.02
C CYS A 289 6.93 3.07 16.16
N LEU A 290 8.25 2.87 16.05
CA LEU A 290 9.20 3.20 17.10
C LEU A 290 9.20 4.67 17.60
N PRO A 291 8.88 5.70 16.79
CA PRO A 291 8.71 7.06 17.28
C PRO A 291 7.67 7.21 18.40
N THR A 292 6.70 6.29 18.53
CA THR A 292 5.66 6.35 19.57
C THR A 292 6.12 5.88 20.94
N GLY A 293 7.39 5.48 21.08
CA GLY A 293 7.90 4.86 22.31
C GLY A 293 7.15 3.58 22.66
N PHE A 294 7.34 3.09 23.88
CA PHE A 294 6.89 1.76 24.30
C PHE A 294 5.69 1.79 25.28
N GLY A 295 4.99 2.91 25.38
CA GLY A 295 3.87 3.09 26.32
C GLY A 295 2.60 2.32 25.95
N SER A 296 2.46 1.92 24.68
CA SER A 296 1.33 1.11 24.20
C SER A 296 1.76 0.23 23.05
N ILE A 297 1.14 -0.95 22.94
CA ILE A 297 1.33 -1.86 21.80
C ILE A 297 0.48 -1.48 20.58
N ILE A 298 -0.51 -0.60 20.75
CA ILE A 298 -1.46 -0.23 19.67
C ILE A 298 -0.73 0.37 18.44
N PRO A 299 0.23 1.29 18.57
CA PRO A 299 0.98 1.79 17.41
C PRO A 299 1.79 0.70 16.69
N TYR A 300 2.22 -0.33 17.40
CA TYR A 300 2.99 -1.47 16.86
C TYR A 300 2.10 -2.51 16.19
N PHE A 301 0.78 -2.43 16.34
CA PHE A 301 -0.16 -3.28 15.61
C PHE A 301 0.15 -3.28 14.11
N TYR A 302 0.47 -2.12 13.54
CA TYR A 302 0.85 -2.00 12.14
C TYR A 302 2.05 -2.88 11.78
N ALA A 303 3.18 -2.77 12.49
CA ALA A 303 4.38 -3.53 12.17
C ALA A 303 4.18 -5.05 12.39
N ILE A 304 3.37 -5.43 13.38
CA ILE A 304 3.03 -6.84 13.65
C ILE A 304 2.15 -7.40 12.53
N TYR A 305 1.03 -6.73 12.24
CA TYR A 305 0.12 -7.08 11.15
C TYR A 305 0.86 -7.16 9.82
N PHE A 306 1.68 -6.14 9.50
CA PHE A 306 2.41 -6.07 8.25
C PHE A 306 3.47 -7.16 8.14
N GLY A 307 4.14 -7.52 9.23
CA GLY A 307 5.04 -8.68 9.27
C GLY A 307 4.32 -9.99 8.94
N ILE A 308 3.14 -10.22 9.52
CA ILE A 308 2.31 -11.40 9.22
C ILE A 308 1.83 -11.38 7.75
N LEU A 309 1.42 -10.21 7.25
CA LEU A 309 1.00 -10.03 5.86
C LEU A 309 2.14 -10.37 4.88
N LEU A 310 3.34 -9.85 5.12
CA LEU A 310 4.53 -10.11 4.31
C LEU A 310 4.94 -11.58 4.35
N TRP A 311 4.88 -12.20 5.52
CA TRP A 311 5.11 -13.64 5.68
C TRP A 311 4.12 -14.45 4.84
N HIS A 312 2.82 -14.18 4.97
CA HIS A 312 1.79 -14.89 4.20
C HIS A 312 1.93 -14.64 2.69
N ARG A 313 2.29 -13.41 2.30
CA ARG A 313 2.54 -13.02 0.90
C ARG A 313 3.74 -13.77 0.31
N GLU A 314 4.84 -13.87 1.05
CA GLU A 314 5.99 -14.67 0.66
C GLU A 314 5.60 -16.13 0.40
N GLN A 315 4.82 -16.76 1.29
CA GLN A 315 4.40 -18.14 1.12
C GLN A 315 3.57 -18.35 -0.15
N ARG A 316 2.67 -17.40 -0.45
CA ARG A 316 1.89 -17.41 -1.70
C ARG A 316 2.77 -17.25 -2.93
N ASP A 317 3.72 -16.31 -2.89
CA ASP A 317 4.65 -16.08 -3.99
C ASP A 317 5.54 -17.30 -4.24
N GLU A 318 6.04 -17.95 -3.17
CA GLU A 318 6.78 -19.21 -3.24
C GLU A 318 5.95 -20.32 -3.88
N HIS A 319 4.70 -20.48 -3.46
CA HIS A 319 3.80 -21.48 -4.03
C HIS A 319 3.57 -21.23 -5.54
N LYS A 320 3.31 -19.97 -5.91
CA LYS A 320 3.14 -19.55 -7.31
C LYS A 320 4.40 -19.81 -8.14
N CYS A 321 5.57 -19.44 -7.63
CA CYS A 321 6.85 -19.64 -8.31
C CYS A 321 7.21 -21.13 -8.44
N LYS A 322 6.93 -21.93 -7.41
CA LYS A 322 7.11 -23.39 -7.45
C LYS A 322 6.23 -24.04 -8.51
N ASN A 323 4.95 -23.65 -8.60
CA ASN A 323 4.03 -24.19 -9.62
C ASN A 323 4.45 -23.76 -11.03
N LYS A 324 4.95 -22.52 -11.19
CA LYS A 324 5.36 -21.98 -12.48
C LYS A 324 6.68 -22.56 -12.99
N TYR A 325 7.73 -22.54 -12.15
CA TYR A 325 9.10 -22.89 -12.57
C TYR A 325 9.53 -24.32 -12.20
N LYS A 326 8.74 -25.03 -11.38
CA LYS A 326 8.94 -26.45 -11.05
C LYS A 326 10.37 -26.73 -10.56
N ASP A 327 11.10 -27.64 -11.22
CA ASP A 327 12.46 -28.03 -10.83
C ASP A 327 13.45 -26.86 -10.82
N ASP A 328 13.27 -25.88 -11.71
CA ASP A 328 14.14 -24.70 -11.73
C ASP A 328 13.93 -23.84 -10.48
N TRP A 329 12.73 -23.85 -9.89
CA TRP A 329 12.49 -23.20 -8.60
C TRP A 329 13.21 -23.91 -7.46
N ASN A 330 13.21 -25.25 -7.46
CA ASN A 330 13.92 -26.02 -6.44
C ASN A 330 15.42 -25.72 -6.51
N ARG A 331 16.00 -25.71 -7.73
CA ARG A 331 17.40 -25.31 -7.95
C ARG A 331 17.67 -23.86 -7.52
N TYR A 332 16.74 -22.95 -7.79
CA TYR A 332 16.84 -21.57 -7.31
C TYR A 332 16.89 -21.48 -5.78
N CYS A 333 16.04 -22.23 -5.09
CA CYS A 333 15.98 -22.28 -3.63
C CYS A 333 17.22 -22.91 -2.99
N GLU A 334 17.90 -23.84 -3.68
CA GLU A 334 19.19 -24.39 -3.21
C GLU A 334 20.31 -23.34 -3.25
N ILE A 335 20.27 -22.44 -4.23
CA ILE A 335 21.25 -21.35 -4.40
C ILE A 335 20.95 -20.22 -3.41
N VAL A 336 19.72 -19.70 -3.44
CA VAL A 336 19.27 -18.60 -2.58
C VAL A 336 18.43 -19.18 -1.47
N LYS A 337 19.07 -19.55 -0.35
CA LYS A 337 18.44 -20.36 0.71
C LYS A 337 17.40 -19.60 1.53
N TYR A 338 17.67 -18.33 1.82
CA TYR A 338 16.83 -17.52 2.71
C TYR A 338 15.63 -16.93 1.96
N ARG A 339 14.49 -16.93 2.64
CA ARG A 339 13.21 -16.41 2.14
C ARG A 339 13.13 -14.92 2.34
N PHE A 340 13.22 -14.49 3.59
CA PHE A 340 12.83 -13.16 4.04
C PHE A 340 14.00 -12.49 4.75
N VAL A 341 14.51 -13.10 5.83
CA VAL A 341 15.55 -12.56 6.69
C VAL A 341 16.83 -13.39 6.52
N PRO A 342 17.86 -12.82 5.87
CA PRO A 342 19.11 -13.53 5.62
C PRO A 342 19.73 -14.07 6.91
N GLY A 343 20.10 -15.36 6.91
CA GLY A 343 20.69 -16.01 8.08
C GLY A 343 19.69 -16.54 9.11
N ILE A 344 18.39 -16.25 8.97
CA ILE A 344 17.35 -16.65 9.94
C ILE A 344 16.24 -17.46 9.27
N TYR A 345 15.61 -16.91 8.23
CA TYR A 345 14.45 -17.48 7.53
C TYR A 345 14.50 -17.13 6.05
#